data_AF-A0AAQ3WV59-F1
#
_entry.id   AF-A0AAQ3WV59-F1
#
_cell.length_a   1.000
_cell.length_b   1.000
_cell.length_c   1.000
_cell.angle_alpha   90.00
_cell.angle_beta   90.00
_cell.angle_gamma   90.00
#
_symmetry.space_group_name_H-M   'P 1'
#
loop_
_entity.id
_entity.type
_entity.pdbx_description
1 polymer ?
#
loop_
_entity_poly.entity_id
_entity_poly.type
_entity_poly.pdbx_seq_one_letter_code
_entity_poly.pdbx_strand_id
1 'polypeptide(L)'
;MLVGTLRGSLFAISSHYCGNYVVQALISSAKTSDQMNQIWEELGPKMKELLELGKTGVVASILAACHRLETYCLESSQALAAALSSDSESPHSIVAHIFFLERYLRERSYWTWPLAEKMSVLGCLMLQSIFQYPHVC
;
A
#
# COMPACT_ATOMS: atom_id res chain seq x y z
N MET A 1 12.68 -17.89 -10.90
CA MET A 1 12.66 -16.60 -10.18
C MET A 1 11.80 -16.75 -8.94
N LEU A 2 12.20 -16.18 -7.81
CA LEU A 2 11.56 -16.35 -6.49
C LEU A 2 10.04 -16.04 -6.51
N VAL A 3 9.61 -15.07 -7.33
CA VAL A 3 8.19 -14.73 -7.56
C VAL A 3 7.39 -15.95 -8.04
N GLY A 4 7.94 -16.75 -8.97
CA GLY A 4 7.27 -17.95 -9.49
C GLY A 4 7.12 -19.07 -8.47
N THR A 5 8.00 -19.15 -7.48
CA THR A 5 7.95 -20.16 -6.40
C THR A 5 6.91 -19.80 -5.33
N LEU A 6 6.67 -18.50 -5.12
CA LEU A 6 5.73 -17.99 -4.11
C LEU A 6 4.35 -17.66 -4.68
N ARG A 7 4.18 -17.80 -6.00
CA ARG A 7 2.92 -17.54 -6.72
C ARG A 7 1.80 -18.41 -6.17
N GLY A 8 0.62 -17.82 -6.01
CA GLY A 8 -0.57 -18.42 -5.41
C GLY A 8 -0.58 -18.41 -3.88
N SER A 9 0.49 -17.91 -3.24
CA SER A 9 0.62 -17.85 -1.78
C SER A 9 1.01 -16.46 -1.27
N LEU A 10 1.13 -15.44 -2.15
CA LEU A 10 1.67 -14.14 -1.75
C LEU A 10 0.83 -13.48 -0.68
N PHE A 11 -0.49 -13.55 -0.77
CA PHE A 11 -1.37 -12.96 0.25
C PHE A 11 -1.24 -13.66 1.61
N ALA A 12 -1.19 -15.00 1.62
CA ALA A 12 -1.01 -15.78 2.85
C ALA A 12 0.32 -15.45 3.54
N ILE A 13 1.41 -15.37 2.77
CA ILE A 13 2.73 -15.02 3.30
C ILE A 13 2.75 -13.56 3.75
N SER A 14 2.10 -12.64 3.02
CA SER A 14 1.97 -11.22 3.39
C SER A 14 1.23 -11.02 4.71
N SER A 15 0.31 -11.91 5.03
CA SER A 15 -0.48 -11.86 6.27
C SER A 15 0.30 -12.39 7.48
N HIS A 16 1.37 -13.16 7.25
CA HIS A 16 2.19 -13.75 8.31
C HIS A 16 3.08 -12.71 9.01
N TYR A 17 3.26 -12.85 10.33
CA TYR A 17 4.00 -11.89 11.16
C TYR A 17 5.48 -11.74 10.77
N CYS A 18 6.11 -12.80 10.27
CA CYS A 18 7.45 -12.73 9.65
C CYS A 18 7.41 -12.69 8.11
N GLY A 19 6.43 -13.36 7.50
CA GLY A 19 6.42 -13.61 6.05
C GLY A 19 6.25 -12.32 5.26
N ASN A 20 5.53 -11.35 5.82
CA ASN A 20 5.32 -10.05 5.20
C ASN A 20 6.64 -9.34 4.83
N TYR A 21 7.71 -9.47 5.63
CA TYR A 21 9.00 -8.85 5.31
C TYR A 21 9.69 -9.51 4.12
N VAL A 22 9.50 -10.83 3.95
CA VAL A 22 9.99 -11.55 2.76
C VAL A 22 9.26 -11.05 1.53
N VAL A 23 7.94 -10.80 1.62
CA VAL A 23 7.16 -10.26 0.51
C VAL A 23 7.57 -8.81 0.20
N GLN A 24 7.81 -7.97 1.21
CA GLN A 24 8.34 -6.61 1.00
C GLN A 24 9.68 -6.62 0.26
N ALA A 25 10.60 -7.52 0.65
CA ALA A 25 11.88 -7.70 -0.03
C ALA A 25 11.71 -8.22 -1.46
N LEU A 26 10.78 -9.17 -1.68
CA LEU A 26 10.44 -9.69 -3.00
C LEU A 26 9.98 -8.57 -3.93
N ILE A 27 8.99 -7.78 -3.49
CA ILE A 27 8.42 -6.66 -4.24
C ILE A 27 9.51 -5.62 -4.56
N SER A 28 10.32 -5.28 -3.57
CA SER A 28 11.43 -4.33 -3.71
C SER A 28 12.51 -4.81 -4.69
N SER A 29 12.67 -6.14 -4.83
CA SER A 29 13.63 -6.77 -5.76
C SER A 29 13.10 -6.98 -7.18
N ALA A 30 11.80 -6.81 -7.43
CA ALA A 30 11.20 -7.00 -8.75
C ALA A 30 11.80 -6.03 -9.77
N LYS A 31 12.24 -6.49 -10.94
CA LYS A 31 12.94 -5.69 -11.96
C LYS A 31 12.14 -5.50 -13.24
N THR A 32 11.06 -6.25 -13.44
CA THR A 32 10.30 -6.24 -14.68
C THR A 32 8.81 -6.08 -14.42
N SER A 33 8.11 -5.50 -15.39
CA SER A 33 6.65 -5.37 -15.36
C SER A 33 5.96 -6.73 -15.25
N ASP A 34 6.49 -7.80 -15.87
CA ASP A 34 5.92 -9.15 -15.74
C ASP A 34 5.94 -9.67 -14.30
N GLN A 35 7.03 -9.43 -13.56
CA GLN A 35 7.10 -9.78 -12.14
C GLN A 35 6.10 -8.94 -11.33
N MET A 36 5.98 -7.66 -11.66
CA MET A 36 5.04 -6.78 -11.00
C MET A 36 3.59 -7.19 -11.28
N ASN A 37 3.27 -7.63 -12.50
CA ASN A 37 1.95 -8.16 -12.86
C ASN A 37 1.59 -9.37 -12.00
N GLN A 38 2.52 -10.32 -11.84
CA GLN A 38 2.30 -11.50 -10.98
C GLN A 38 2.05 -11.13 -9.51
N ILE A 39 2.81 -10.15 -9.00
CA ILE A 39 2.61 -9.63 -7.63
C ILE A 39 1.26 -8.92 -7.51
N TRP A 40 0.92 -8.10 -8.51
CA TRP A 40 -0.28 -7.27 -8.55
C TRP A 40 -1.55 -8.11 -8.57
N GLU A 41 -1.60 -9.16 -9.39
CA GLU A 41 -2.74 -10.09 -9.49
C GLU A 41 -3.16 -10.64 -8.12
N GLU A 42 -2.20 -10.92 -7.23
CA GLU A 42 -2.49 -11.49 -5.91
C GLU A 42 -2.67 -10.44 -4.81
N LEU A 43 -1.90 -9.34 -4.84
CA LEU A 43 -1.83 -8.39 -3.72
C LEU A 43 -2.56 -7.07 -3.97
N GLY A 44 -2.65 -6.61 -5.22
CA GLY A 44 -3.26 -5.32 -5.58
C GLY A 44 -4.72 -5.22 -5.12
N PRO A 45 -5.60 -6.17 -5.50
CA PRO A 45 -7.00 -6.22 -5.03
C PRO A 45 -7.14 -6.38 -3.51
N LYS A 46 -6.07 -6.79 -2.82
CA LYS A 46 -6.03 -7.11 -1.39
C LYS A 46 -5.40 -6.02 -0.53
N MET A 47 -5.08 -4.85 -1.09
CA MET A 47 -4.49 -3.73 -0.35
C MET A 47 -5.30 -3.32 0.88
N LYS A 48 -6.63 -3.27 0.79
CA LYS A 48 -7.50 -2.95 1.94
C LYS A 48 -7.35 -3.96 3.07
N GLU A 49 -7.43 -5.25 2.75
CA GLU A 49 -7.25 -6.34 3.72
C GLU A 49 -5.85 -6.29 4.36
N LEU A 50 -4.81 -5.99 3.57
CA LEU A 50 -3.45 -5.83 4.08
C LEU A 50 -3.32 -4.66 5.07
N LEU A 51 -3.95 -3.52 4.79
CA LEU A 51 -3.97 -2.39 5.72
C LEU A 51 -4.70 -2.72 7.02
N GLU A 52 -5.86 -3.38 6.94
CA GLU A 52 -6.64 -3.82 8.10
C GLU A 52 -5.88 -4.83 8.97
N LEU A 53 -5.04 -5.68 8.35
CA LEU A 53 -4.12 -6.59 9.05
C LEU A 53 -2.84 -5.92 9.58
N GLY A 54 -2.70 -4.60 9.42
CA GLY A 54 -1.52 -3.83 9.82
C GLY A 54 -0.28 -4.11 8.98
N LYS A 55 -0.42 -4.67 7.78
CA LYS A 55 0.67 -4.99 6.84
C LYS A 55 0.97 -3.81 5.92
N THR A 56 1.04 -2.62 6.51
CA THR A 56 1.27 -1.34 5.80
C THR A 56 2.58 -1.33 5.02
N GLY A 57 3.62 -2.01 5.51
CA GLY A 57 4.90 -2.13 4.79
C GLY A 57 4.80 -2.86 3.45
N VAL A 58 3.91 -3.86 3.34
CA VAL A 58 3.65 -4.56 2.08
C VAL A 58 3.02 -3.60 1.07
N VAL A 59 2.01 -2.84 1.52
CA VAL A 59 1.33 -1.84 0.68
C VAL A 59 2.29 -0.74 0.23
N ALA A 60 3.15 -0.24 1.13
CA ALA A 60 4.17 0.75 0.78
C ALA A 60 5.17 0.21 -0.26
N SER A 61 5.56 -1.07 -0.14
CA SER A 61 6.44 -1.73 -1.10
C SER A 61 5.79 -1.86 -2.48
N ILE A 62 4.49 -2.19 -2.54
CA ILE A 62 3.72 -2.24 -3.81
C ILE A 62 3.76 -0.87 -4.49
N LEU A 63 3.42 0.20 -3.77
CA LEU A 63 3.38 1.56 -4.33
C LEU A 63 4.76 2.00 -4.83
N ALA A 64 5.81 1.73 -4.05
CA ALA A 64 7.18 2.03 -4.45
C ALA A 64 7.62 1.23 -5.70
N ALA A 65 7.20 -0.04 -5.83
CA ALA A 65 7.47 -0.85 -7.02
C ALA A 65 6.67 -0.37 -8.24
N CYS A 66 5.41 0.04 -8.05
CA CYS A 66 4.58 0.65 -9.08
C CYS A 66 5.25 1.90 -9.65
N HIS A 67 5.74 2.81 -8.79
CA HIS A 67 6.52 3.97 -9.21
C HIS A 67 7.76 3.55 -10.02
N ARG A 68 8.60 2.69 -9.44
CA ARG A 68 9.91 2.32 -10.01
C ARG A 68 9.83 1.59 -11.35
N LEU A 69 8.76 0.81 -11.56
CA LEU A 69 8.54 0.03 -12.78
C LEU A 69 7.51 0.68 -13.72
N GLU A 70 7.00 1.85 -13.36
CA GLU A 70 5.97 2.61 -14.08
C GLU A 70 4.75 1.74 -14.47
N THR A 71 4.31 0.89 -13.54
CA THR A 71 3.20 -0.06 -13.74
C THR A 71 2.17 0.07 -12.63
N TYR A 72 0.88 0.02 -12.98
CA TYR A 72 -0.23 0.11 -12.03
C TYR A 72 -0.24 1.38 -11.16
N CYS A 73 0.39 2.48 -11.60
CA CYS A 73 0.45 3.72 -10.82
C CYS A 73 -0.96 4.26 -10.52
N LEU A 74 -1.83 4.35 -11.53
CA LEU A 74 -3.19 4.83 -11.35
C LEU A 74 -4.00 3.85 -10.47
N GLU A 75 -3.95 2.57 -10.81
CA GLU A 75 -4.70 1.50 -10.14
C GLU A 75 -4.31 1.36 -8.68
N SER A 76 -3.02 1.49 -8.35
CA SER A 76 -2.53 1.43 -6.97
C SER A 76 -2.90 2.64 -6.15
N SER A 77 -2.89 3.84 -6.73
CA SER A 77 -3.38 5.05 -6.05
C SER A 77 -4.89 4.98 -5.80
N GLN A 78 -5.67 4.50 -6.77
CA GLN A 78 -7.11 4.28 -6.63
C GLN A 78 -7.43 3.20 -5.60
N ALA A 79 -6.69 2.08 -5.60
CA ALA A 79 -6.86 1.01 -4.61
C ALA A 79 -6.53 1.49 -3.20
N LEU A 80 -5.46 2.28 -3.04
CA LEU A 80 -5.14 2.90 -1.74
C LEU A 80 -6.25 3.85 -1.29
N ALA A 81 -6.75 4.69 -2.20
CA ALA A 81 -7.82 5.63 -1.91
C ALA A 81 -9.11 4.91 -1.50
N ALA A 82 -9.55 3.93 -2.28
CA ALA A 82 -10.71 3.11 -1.95
C ALA A 82 -10.54 2.38 -0.60
N ALA A 83 -9.32 1.98 -0.25
CA ALA A 83 -9.04 1.33 1.03
C ALA A 83 -9.12 2.29 2.23
N LEU A 84 -8.90 3.60 2.03
CA LEU A 84 -8.81 4.62 3.08
C LEU A 84 -9.96 5.63 3.09
N SER A 85 -10.83 5.60 2.08
CA SER A 85 -12.06 6.38 2.05
C SER A 85 -13.15 5.69 2.87
N SER A 86 -13.89 6.45 3.66
CA SER A 86 -15.21 6.05 4.13
C SER A 86 -16.29 6.64 3.22
N ASP A 87 -17.44 5.97 3.09
CA ASP A 87 -18.53 6.37 2.19
C ASP A 87 -19.12 7.77 2.50
N SER A 88 -18.79 8.34 3.66
CA SER A 88 -19.32 9.62 4.16
C SER A 88 -18.30 10.76 4.21
N GLU A 89 -17.02 10.53 3.89
CA GLU A 89 -15.97 11.54 4.08
C GLU A 89 -15.56 12.26 2.79
N SER A 90 -15.16 13.53 2.94
CA SER A 90 -14.63 14.34 1.84
C SER A 90 -13.33 13.72 1.29
N PRO A 91 -13.14 13.65 -0.03
CA PRO A 91 -11.89 13.18 -0.64
C PRO A 91 -10.63 13.92 -0.16
N HIS A 92 -10.79 15.14 0.38
CA HIS A 92 -9.70 15.96 0.88
C HIS A 92 -9.04 15.41 2.17
N SER A 93 -9.67 14.48 2.89
CA SER A 93 -9.12 13.91 4.13
C SER A 93 -8.18 12.72 3.88
N ILE A 94 -8.07 12.20 2.66
CA ILE A 94 -7.24 11.02 2.36
C ILE A 94 -5.76 11.20 2.73
N VAL A 95 -5.19 12.37 2.43
CA VAL A 95 -3.78 12.67 2.76
C VAL A 95 -3.60 12.69 4.28
N ALA A 96 -4.58 13.21 5.02
CA ALA A 96 -4.58 13.19 6.47
C ALA A 96 -4.66 11.77 7.03
N HIS A 97 -5.52 10.92 6.46
CA HIS A 97 -5.61 9.51 6.84
C HIS A 97 -4.29 8.79 6.60
N ILE A 98 -3.59 9.08 5.50
CA ILE A 98 -2.28 8.49 5.22
C ILE A 98 -1.21 9.01 6.19
N PHE A 99 -1.18 10.32 6.52
CA PHE A 99 -0.23 10.84 7.50
C PHE A 99 -0.39 10.19 8.88
N PHE A 100 -1.61 9.85 9.28
CA PHE A 100 -1.88 9.20 10.56
C PHE A 100 -2.43 7.78 10.39
N LEU A 101 -1.86 7.04 9.42
CA LEU A 101 -2.37 5.75 8.94
C LEU A 101 -2.68 4.75 10.05
N GLU A 102 -1.73 4.53 10.96
CA GLU A 102 -1.88 3.56 12.05
C GLU A 102 -3.03 3.93 13.00
N ARG A 103 -3.20 5.21 13.28
CA ARG A 103 -4.29 5.71 14.12
C ARG A 103 -5.62 5.66 13.38
N TYR A 104 -5.65 6.13 12.14
CA TYR A 104 -6.84 6.08 11.30
C TYR A 104 -7.39 4.66 11.17
N LEU A 105 -6.53 3.67 10.92
CA LEU A 105 -6.94 2.27 10.80
C LEU A 105 -7.51 1.70 12.12
N ARG A 106 -7.06 2.21 13.27
CA ARG A 106 -7.56 1.80 14.60
C ARG A 106 -8.88 2.49 14.97
N GLU A 107 -9.04 3.75 14.59
CA GLU A 107 -10.08 4.66 15.11
C GLU A 107 -10.95 5.26 14.00
N ARG A 108 -11.24 4.50 12.93
CA ARG A 108 -11.95 5.00 11.72
C ARG A 108 -13.23 5.77 12.02
N SER A 109 -14.07 5.28 12.93
CA SER A 109 -15.40 5.84 13.19
C SER A 109 -15.40 7.17 13.95
N TYR A 110 -14.28 7.53 14.60
CA TYR A 110 -14.15 8.74 15.42
C TYR A 110 -12.90 9.53 15.04
N TRP A 111 -12.42 9.34 13.81
CA TRP A 111 -11.19 9.96 13.38
C TRP A 111 -11.30 11.48 13.46
N THR A 112 -10.28 12.09 14.06
CA THR A 112 -10.08 13.53 14.13
C THR A 112 -8.61 13.81 13.88
N TRP A 113 -8.31 15.00 13.36
CA TRP A 113 -6.91 15.39 13.16
C TRP A 113 -6.17 15.41 14.50
N PRO A 114 -5.13 14.59 14.68
CA PRO A 114 -4.42 14.54 15.94
C PRO A 114 -3.49 15.75 16.09
N LEU A 115 -3.58 16.44 17.22
CA LEU A 115 -2.70 17.57 17.52
C LEU A 115 -1.37 17.05 18.09
N ALA A 116 -0.25 17.48 17.51
CA ALA A 116 1.11 17.21 17.96
C ALA A 116 1.55 15.72 17.98
N GLU A 117 0.86 14.85 17.24
CA GLU A 117 1.29 13.45 17.09
C GLU A 117 2.27 13.25 15.94
N LYS A 118 3.13 12.25 16.09
CA LYS A 118 4.08 11.86 15.06
C LYS A 118 3.35 11.23 13.88
N MET A 119 3.64 11.71 12.67
CA MET A 119 3.13 11.11 11.42
C MET A 119 3.68 9.69 11.23
N SER A 120 2.88 8.81 10.61
CA SER A 120 3.29 7.46 10.23
C SER A 120 4.40 7.53 9.20
N VAL A 121 5.54 6.91 9.52
CA VAL A 121 6.70 6.85 8.61
C VAL A 121 6.31 6.16 7.30
N LEU A 122 5.59 5.04 7.40
CA LEU A 122 5.14 4.30 6.21
C LEU A 122 4.10 5.09 5.43
N GLY A 123 3.17 5.77 6.10
CA GLY A 123 2.23 6.68 5.43
C GLY A 123 2.94 7.77 4.63
N CYS A 124 3.95 8.43 5.21
CA CYS A 124 4.76 9.41 4.51
C CYS A 124 5.50 8.82 3.29
N LEU A 125 6.05 7.59 3.41
CA LEU A 125 6.71 6.90 2.28
C LEU A 125 5.73 6.54 1.15
N MET A 126 4.48 6.18 1.49
CA MET A 126 3.43 5.95 0.50
C MET A 126 3.14 7.24 -0.29
N LEU A 127 2.96 8.37 0.41
CA LEU A 127 2.73 9.67 -0.24
C LEU A 127 3.91 10.09 -1.11
N GLN A 128 5.14 9.91 -0.63
CA GLN A 128 6.34 10.20 -1.42
C GLN A 128 6.37 9.39 -2.72
N SER A 129 5.96 8.12 -2.68
CA SER A 129 5.89 7.28 -3.88
C SER A 129 4.80 7.76 -4.84
N ILE A 130 3.59 8.03 -4.32
CA ILE A 130 2.44 8.45 -5.13
C ILE A 130 2.68 9.81 -5.79
N PHE A 131 3.26 10.78 -5.09
CA PHE A 131 3.56 12.10 -5.67
C PHE A 131 4.69 12.08 -6.70
N GLN A 132 5.43 10.97 -6.82
CA GLN A 132 6.41 10.77 -7.87
C GLN A 132 5.85 9.98 -9.06
N TYR A 133 4.60 9.49 -8.99
CA TYR A 133 3.99 8.84 -10.14
C TYR A 133 3.94 9.80 -11.33
N PRO A 134 4.15 9.29 -12.56
CA PRO A 134 4.03 10.11 -13.74
C PRO A 134 2.61 10.71 -13.78
N HIS A 135 2.54 12.04 -13.75
CA HIS A 135 1.31 12.77 -14.00
C HIS A 135 0.97 12.58 -15.48
N VAL A 136 0.29 11.48 -15.80
CA VAL A 136 -0.35 11.35 -17.11
C VAL A 136 -1.49 12.38 -17.10
N CYS A 137 -1.19 13.58 -17.62
CA CYS A 137 -2.18 14.59 -17.96
C CYS A 137 -3.01 14.11 -19.16
#